data_AF-A0A9W6X9G2-F1
#
_entry.id   AF-A0A9W6X9G2-F1
#
_cell.length_a   1.000
_cell.length_b   1.000
_cell.length_c   1.000
_cell.angle_alpha   90.00
_cell.angle_beta   90.00
_cell.angle_gamma   90.00
#
_symmetry.space_group_name_H-M   'P 1'
#
loop_
_entity.id
_entity.type
_entity.pdbx_description
1 polymer ?
#
loop_
_entity_poly.entity_id
_entity_poly.type
_entity_poly.pdbx_seq_one_letter_code
_entity_poly.pdbx_strand_id
1 'polypeptide(L)'
;MIFNTNTPYTSSFGTAPVTLSSGIVYIKAFNALNDGSANYDTPIFMESSNASSTGFGLQMNNATNATSTNSAYFGTTTTNDLVLMTANTRRVTITSAGGPFVLTNLSGWFVGNVHVTNGLWNTSDRRLKEDIKSINMDMERYKLLNPVSYRYKNDFKTKLEFIAQEMLQVCEEAVSMTLNEDLKAEQDDDIEGVQLGMDFNTITVLKVDIIKKLINRIEKLESTIEKKN
;
A
#
# COMPACT_ATOMS: atom_id res chain seq x y z
N MET A 1 -3.65 25.72 34.51
CA MET A 1 -3.83 26.89 33.64
C MET A 1 -5.20 26.75 32.98
N ILE A 2 -6.18 27.58 33.32
CA ILE A 2 -7.52 27.52 32.72
C ILE A 2 -7.57 28.58 31.62
N PHE A 3 -7.73 28.12 30.38
CA PHE A 3 -7.93 28.99 29.22
C PHE A 3 -9.44 29.13 28.99
N ASN A 4 -10.06 30.12 29.64
CA ASN A 4 -11.47 30.45 29.39
C ASN A 4 -11.53 31.77 28.61
N THR A 5 -12.16 31.76 27.44
CA THR A 5 -12.49 32.99 26.71
C THR A 5 -13.93 33.35 27.01
N ASN A 6 -14.16 34.55 27.55
CA ASN A 6 -15.50 35.05 27.89
C ASN A 6 -16.25 35.57 26.64
N THR A 7 -15.80 35.23 25.43
CA THR A 7 -16.34 35.78 24.18
C THR A 7 -17.28 34.76 23.53
N PRO A 8 -18.57 35.07 23.31
CA PRO A 8 -19.53 34.14 22.71
C PRO A 8 -19.14 33.72 21.28
N TYR A 9 -19.33 32.44 20.96
CA TYR A 9 -19.00 31.82 19.67
C TYR A 9 -19.79 32.44 18.51
N THR A 10 -19.09 33.06 17.55
CA THR A 10 -19.65 33.42 16.23
C THR A 10 -18.80 32.76 15.14
N SER A 11 -19.11 31.48 14.86
CA SER A 11 -18.67 30.63 13.74
C SER A 11 -17.18 30.61 13.34
N SER A 12 -16.29 31.18 14.15
CA SER A 12 -14.84 31.22 13.91
C SER A 12 -14.14 30.71 15.17
N PHE A 13 -13.08 29.91 14.99
CA PHE A 13 -12.35 29.24 16.07
C PHE A 13 -12.01 30.23 17.21
N GLY A 14 -12.38 29.90 18.45
CA GLY A 14 -12.00 30.69 19.61
C GLY A 14 -10.47 30.63 19.80
N THR A 15 -9.81 31.78 19.87
CA THR A 15 -8.36 31.86 20.12
C THR A 15 -8.08 32.15 21.59
N ALA A 16 -7.30 31.30 22.27
CA ALA A 16 -6.73 31.58 23.59
C ALA A 16 -5.20 31.63 23.46
N PRO A 17 -4.59 32.80 23.24
CA PRO A 17 -3.16 32.90 22.97
C PRO A 17 -2.30 32.66 24.21
N VAL A 18 -1.20 31.93 24.06
CA VAL A 18 -0.10 31.87 25.03
C VAL A 18 1.01 32.78 24.51
N THR A 19 1.22 33.92 25.15
CA THR A 19 2.28 34.88 24.75
C THR A 19 3.40 34.84 25.79
N LEU A 20 4.64 34.59 25.34
CA LEU A 20 5.82 34.68 26.18
C LEU A 20 6.51 36.02 25.94
N SER A 21 6.65 36.84 26.98
CA SER A 21 7.30 38.14 26.93
C SER A 21 8.84 38.05 26.99
N SER A 22 9.39 36.92 27.46
CA SER A 22 10.79 36.46 27.34
C SER A 22 10.88 35.03 27.91
N GLY A 23 11.73 34.15 27.35
CA GLY A 23 11.94 32.76 27.81
C GLY A 23 11.37 31.65 26.89
N ILE A 24 11.68 30.39 27.21
CA ILE A 24 11.50 29.19 26.34
C ILE A 24 10.40 28.26 26.90
N VAL A 25 9.57 27.64 26.03
CA VAL A 25 8.66 26.52 26.38
C VAL A 25 9.43 25.20 26.38
N TYR A 26 9.35 24.41 27.45
CA TYR A 26 9.84 23.03 27.49
C TYR A 26 8.72 22.03 27.75
N ILE A 27 8.64 20.96 26.94
CA ILE A 27 7.86 19.75 27.22
C ILE A 27 8.87 18.65 27.56
N LYS A 28 8.92 18.22 28.83
CA LYS A 28 9.95 17.30 29.37
C LYS A 28 9.34 16.35 30.42
N ALA A 29 9.76 15.09 30.41
CA ALA A 29 9.32 14.06 31.38
C ALA A 29 10.54 13.39 32.04
N PHE A 30 10.61 13.43 33.37
CA PHE A 30 11.69 12.83 34.18
C PHE A 30 11.15 12.21 35.48
N ASN A 31 9.99 11.55 35.33
CA ASN A 31 9.20 10.76 36.28
C ASN A 31 7.91 11.44 36.79
N ALA A 32 6.82 10.68 36.62
CA ALA A 32 5.40 10.93 36.93
C ALA A 32 4.65 11.90 36.00
N LEU A 33 4.39 11.47 34.76
CA LEU A 33 3.23 11.89 33.96
C LEU A 33 2.17 10.78 33.97
N ASN A 34 1.92 10.19 35.14
CA ASN A 34 0.96 9.09 35.26
C ASN A 34 -0.45 9.61 34.91
N ASP A 35 -1.02 9.13 33.80
CA ASP A 35 -2.40 9.43 33.38
C ASP A 35 -3.47 8.71 34.24
N GLY A 36 -3.03 8.09 35.35
CA GLY A 36 -3.80 7.19 36.20
C GLY A 36 -3.52 5.71 35.89
N SER A 37 -2.85 5.39 34.78
CA SER A 37 -2.45 4.04 34.37
C SER A 37 -1.02 3.71 34.80
N ALA A 38 -0.78 2.44 35.16
CA ALA A 38 0.57 1.95 35.46
C ALA A 38 1.51 1.91 34.23
N ASN A 39 1.00 2.14 33.01
CA ASN A 39 1.69 1.78 31.78
C ASN A 39 2.04 2.95 30.83
N TYR A 40 1.42 4.12 31.01
CA TYR A 40 1.55 5.23 30.06
C TYR A 40 1.75 6.58 30.75
N ASP A 41 2.65 7.36 30.17
CA ASP A 41 2.84 8.77 30.48
C ASP A 41 2.26 9.60 29.32
N THR A 42 1.33 10.53 29.57
CA THR A 42 0.67 11.34 28.52
C THR A 42 1.10 12.82 28.58
N PRO A 43 2.24 13.20 27.97
CA PRO A 43 2.76 14.58 28.03
C PRO A 43 1.87 15.64 27.37
N ILE A 44 1.06 15.26 26.37
CA ILE A 44 0.11 16.18 25.73
C ILE A 44 -1.21 15.43 25.55
N PHE A 45 -2.28 15.97 26.09
CA PHE A 45 -3.65 15.50 25.89
C PHE A 45 -4.57 16.69 25.60
N MET A 46 -5.35 16.59 24.54
CA MET A 46 -6.38 17.55 24.14
C MET A 46 -7.69 16.81 24.00
N GLU A 47 -8.74 17.28 24.67
CA GLU A 47 -10.03 16.60 24.68
C GLU A 47 -11.17 17.56 24.35
N SER A 48 -12.09 17.10 23.51
CA SER A 48 -13.31 17.85 23.22
C SER A 48 -14.30 17.78 24.38
N SER A 49 -15.03 18.86 24.67
CA SER A 49 -16.02 18.92 25.76
C SER A 49 -17.40 18.33 25.42
N ASN A 50 -17.48 17.36 24.51
CA ASN A 50 -18.74 16.73 24.09
C ASN A 50 -19.18 15.61 25.05
N ALA A 51 -20.46 15.20 25.03
CA ALA A 51 -20.99 14.11 25.87
C ALA A 51 -20.28 12.76 25.65
N SER A 52 -19.74 12.54 24.46
CA SER A 52 -18.72 11.53 24.17
C SER A 52 -17.47 12.24 23.71
N SER A 53 -16.56 12.50 24.63
CA SER A 53 -15.36 13.27 24.37
C SER A 53 -14.39 12.53 23.46
N THR A 54 -13.85 13.24 22.47
CA THR A 54 -12.74 12.76 21.65
C THR A 54 -11.44 13.32 22.22
N GLY A 55 -10.55 12.43 22.66
CA GLY A 55 -9.22 12.76 23.13
C GLY A 55 -8.15 12.51 22.06
N PHE A 56 -7.28 13.49 21.85
CA PHE A 56 -6.05 13.38 21.07
C PHE A 56 -4.86 13.47 22.02
N GLY A 57 -3.96 12.49 21.95
CA GLY A 57 -2.82 12.43 22.86
C GLY A 57 -1.51 12.06 22.17
N LEU A 58 -0.42 12.59 22.72
CA LEU A 58 0.91 12.02 22.54
C LEU A 58 1.24 11.27 23.83
N GLN A 59 1.44 9.96 23.72
CA GLN A 59 1.72 9.09 24.87
C GLN A 59 3.11 8.47 24.77
N MET A 60 3.68 8.14 25.91
CA MET A 60 4.93 7.40 26.04
C MET A 60 4.63 6.14 26.85
N ASN A 61 4.99 4.97 26.35
CA ASN A 61 4.88 3.73 27.13
C ASN A 61 6.12 3.61 28.03
N ASN A 62 5.90 3.30 29.30
CA ASN A 62 6.94 3.19 30.33
C ASN A 62 6.85 1.85 31.09
N ALA A 63 6.24 0.82 30.48
CA ALA A 63 6.04 -0.48 31.10
C ALA A 63 6.71 -1.62 30.32
N THR A 64 7.37 -2.50 31.07
CA THR A 64 7.91 -3.77 30.58
C THR A 64 6.76 -4.76 30.31
N ASN A 65 6.20 -4.79 29.09
CA ASN A 65 5.67 -6.04 28.53
C ASN A 65 5.40 -5.98 27.02
N ALA A 66 6.20 -6.77 26.30
CA ALA A 66 6.11 -7.17 24.90
C ALA A 66 6.67 -6.18 23.83
N THR A 67 7.86 -6.57 23.38
CA THR A 67 8.62 -6.25 22.13
C THR A 67 9.20 -4.86 21.89
N SER A 68 8.83 -3.80 22.60
CA SER A 68 9.60 -2.54 22.60
C SER A 68 9.45 -1.80 23.92
N THR A 69 10.46 -1.90 24.77
CA THR A 69 10.38 -1.46 26.18
C THR A 69 10.22 0.05 26.34
N ASN A 70 10.56 0.87 25.32
CA ASN A 70 10.41 2.32 25.34
C ASN A 70 9.91 2.80 23.95
N SER A 71 8.66 3.25 23.84
CA SER A 71 8.08 3.72 22.57
C SER A 71 7.23 4.98 22.77
N ALA A 72 7.24 5.86 21.77
CA ALA A 72 6.30 6.98 21.66
C ALA A 72 5.09 6.56 20.80
N TYR A 73 3.90 6.94 21.24
CA TYR A 73 2.62 6.64 20.60
C TYR A 73 1.96 7.94 20.14
N PHE A 74 1.43 7.92 18.92
CA PHE A 74 0.65 9.00 18.33
C PHE A 74 -0.72 8.46 17.96
N GLY A 75 -1.78 8.95 18.60
CA GLY A 75 -3.13 8.54 18.25
C GLY A 75 -4.22 8.92 19.23
N THR A 76 -5.35 8.22 19.14
CA THR A 76 -6.47 8.34 20.08
C THR A 76 -6.25 7.38 21.25
N THR A 77 -6.50 7.87 22.48
CA THR A 77 -6.40 7.09 23.72
C THR A 77 -7.76 6.50 24.15
N THR A 78 -8.79 6.72 23.32
CA THR A 78 -10.16 6.25 23.49
C THR A 78 -10.50 5.26 22.39
N THR A 79 -11.66 4.62 22.44
CA THR A 79 -12.15 3.72 21.38
C THR A 79 -12.57 4.45 20.10
N ASN A 80 -12.39 5.77 20.01
CA ASN A 80 -12.71 6.55 18.83
C ASN A 80 -11.59 6.47 17.78
N ASP A 81 -11.96 6.59 16.50
CA ASP A 81 -11.03 6.48 15.38
C ASP A 81 -9.94 7.58 15.39
N LEU A 82 -8.71 7.21 15.04
CA LEU A 82 -7.67 8.17 14.64
C LEU A 82 -7.81 8.46 13.14
N VAL A 83 -7.96 9.74 12.77
CA VAL A 83 -8.22 10.15 11.39
C VAL A 83 -7.19 11.17 10.92
N LEU A 84 -6.59 10.94 9.75
CA LEU A 84 -5.87 11.97 8.98
C LEU A 84 -6.79 12.46 7.85
N MET A 85 -6.93 13.77 7.70
CA MET A 85 -7.91 14.38 6.80
C MET A 85 -7.32 15.55 6.00
N THR A 86 -7.92 15.83 4.83
CA THR A 86 -7.75 17.09 4.09
C THR A 86 -9.09 17.50 3.50
N ALA A 87 -9.39 18.81 3.48
CA ALA A 87 -10.66 19.36 3.00
C ALA A 87 -11.90 18.66 3.62
N ASN A 88 -11.94 18.50 4.95
CA ASN A 88 -13.03 17.81 5.65
C ASN A 88 -13.29 16.35 5.24
N THR A 89 -12.35 15.72 4.53
CA THR A 89 -12.47 14.35 4.03
C THR A 89 -11.42 13.46 4.68
N ARG A 90 -11.86 12.32 5.23
CA ARG A 90 -10.96 11.30 5.79
C ARG A 90 -10.08 10.72 4.68
N ARG A 91 -8.77 10.75 4.88
CA ARG A 91 -7.77 10.12 3.99
C ARG A 91 -7.21 8.85 4.60
N VAL A 92 -7.07 8.85 5.92
CA VAL A 92 -6.63 7.70 6.71
C VAL A 92 -7.55 7.60 7.92
N THR A 93 -8.03 6.40 8.22
CA THR A 93 -8.76 6.08 9.44
C THR A 93 -8.16 4.83 10.07
N ILE A 94 -7.81 4.90 11.35
CA ILE A 94 -7.40 3.76 12.18
C ILE A 94 -8.47 3.60 13.25
N THR A 95 -9.17 2.46 13.24
CA THR A 95 -10.27 2.18 14.17
C THR A 95 -9.83 1.33 15.36
N SER A 96 -10.54 1.43 16.48
CA SER A 96 -10.23 0.66 17.70
C SER A 96 -10.44 -0.86 17.56
N ALA A 97 -11.19 -1.30 16.55
CA ALA A 97 -11.47 -2.71 16.26
C ALA A 97 -10.35 -3.40 15.45
N GLY A 98 -9.21 -2.72 15.22
CA GLY A 98 -8.20 -3.18 14.29
C GLY A 98 -8.70 -3.18 12.83
N GLY A 99 -9.65 -2.28 12.52
CA GLY A 99 -10.29 -2.21 11.21
C GLY A 99 -9.32 -1.80 10.09
N PRO A 100 -9.71 -2.00 8.83
CA PRO A 100 -8.84 -1.80 7.69
C PRO A 100 -8.31 -0.37 7.64
N PHE A 101 -7.02 -0.24 7.33
CA PHE A 101 -6.44 1.03 6.91
C PHE A 101 -7.08 1.42 5.56
N VAL A 102 -8.17 2.20 5.62
CA VAL A 102 -8.92 2.60 4.41
C VAL A 102 -8.21 3.80 3.78
N LEU A 103 -7.38 3.52 2.77
CA LEU A 103 -6.83 4.53 1.87
C LEU A 103 -7.62 4.55 0.57
N THR A 104 -8.09 5.73 0.19
CA THR A 104 -8.81 5.91 -1.09
C THR A 104 -7.87 6.05 -2.29
N ASN A 105 -6.58 6.33 -2.06
CA ASN A 105 -5.53 6.39 -3.08
C ASN A 105 -4.18 6.01 -2.42
N LEU A 106 -3.86 4.71 -2.38
CA LEU A 106 -2.56 4.23 -1.90
C LEU A 106 -1.64 3.95 -3.10
N SER A 107 -0.51 4.64 -3.16
CA SER A 107 0.65 4.22 -3.95
C SER A 107 1.74 3.82 -2.97
N GLY A 108 2.22 2.59 -3.06
CA GLY A 108 3.22 2.05 -2.14
C GLY A 108 4.18 1.10 -2.85
N TRP A 109 5.46 1.18 -2.49
CA TRP A 109 6.50 0.25 -2.92
C TRP A 109 6.79 -0.73 -1.79
N PHE A 110 6.55 -2.02 -2.02
CA PHE A 110 6.78 -3.07 -1.03
C PHE A 110 8.03 -3.87 -1.39
N VAL A 111 9.04 -3.87 -0.51
CA VAL A 111 10.30 -4.62 -0.70
C VAL A 111 10.15 -6.10 -0.31
N GLY A 112 9.10 -6.44 0.45
CA GLY A 112 8.85 -7.80 0.96
C GLY A 112 7.51 -8.39 0.52
N ASN A 113 7.21 -9.59 1.02
CA ASN A 113 5.95 -10.27 0.73
C ASN A 113 4.76 -9.48 1.31
N VAL A 114 3.72 -9.31 0.51
CA VAL A 114 2.43 -8.77 0.96
C VAL A 114 1.51 -9.94 1.29
N HIS A 115 1.18 -10.12 2.57
CA HIS A 115 0.22 -11.15 2.99
C HIS A 115 -1.22 -10.63 2.84
N VAL A 116 -2.04 -11.36 2.08
CA VAL A 116 -3.45 -11.00 1.83
C VAL A 116 -4.32 -12.23 2.10
N THR A 117 -5.31 -12.09 2.99
CA THR A 117 -6.16 -13.22 3.41
C THR A 117 -7.28 -13.55 2.43
N ASN A 118 -7.90 -12.54 1.81
CA ASN A 118 -9.03 -12.74 0.88
C ASN A 118 -8.57 -12.70 -0.57
N GLY A 119 -7.92 -11.60 -0.99
CA GLY A 119 -7.38 -11.44 -2.34
C GLY A 119 -7.26 -9.98 -2.74
N LEU A 120 -6.49 -9.74 -3.80
CA LEU A 120 -6.42 -8.47 -4.49
C LEU A 120 -7.46 -8.48 -5.62
N TRP A 121 -8.30 -7.46 -5.68
CA TRP A 121 -9.28 -7.28 -6.75
C TRP A 121 -8.98 -5.98 -7.49
N ASN A 122 -9.01 -6.05 -8.82
CA ASN A 122 -8.86 -4.89 -9.69
C ASN A 122 -10.22 -4.49 -10.23
N THR A 123 -10.57 -3.20 -10.19
CA THR A 123 -11.78 -2.69 -10.83
C THR A 123 -11.68 -2.90 -12.34
N SER A 124 -12.70 -3.50 -12.95
CA SER A 124 -12.68 -3.85 -14.37
C SER A 124 -14.03 -3.56 -15.05
N ASP A 125 -14.74 -2.53 -14.58
CA ASP A 125 -16.06 -2.16 -15.09
C ASP A 125 -15.95 -1.62 -16.53
N ARG A 126 -16.76 -2.15 -17.45
CA ARG A 126 -16.77 -1.73 -18.86
C ARG A 126 -17.06 -0.24 -19.05
N ARG A 127 -17.79 0.39 -18.11
CA ARG A 127 -18.15 1.83 -18.17
C ARG A 127 -16.97 2.75 -17.88
N LEU A 128 -15.89 2.21 -17.32
CA LEU A 128 -14.66 2.93 -17.01
C LEU A 128 -13.57 2.69 -18.07
N LYS A 129 -13.93 2.11 -19.23
CA LYS A 129 -12.99 1.72 -20.28
C LYS A 129 -13.45 2.24 -21.63
N GLU A 130 -12.47 2.59 -22.47
CA GLU A 130 -12.64 2.99 -23.85
C GLU A 130 -11.76 2.12 -24.77
N ASP A 131 -11.97 2.16 -26.08
CA ASP A 131 -11.18 1.44 -27.09
C ASP A 131 -10.98 -0.07 -26.84
N ILE A 132 -12.02 -0.75 -26.37
CA ILE A 132 -11.99 -2.19 -26.06
C ILE A 132 -11.83 -3.00 -27.36
N LYS A 133 -10.62 -3.55 -27.58
CA LYS A 133 -10.28 -4.41 -28.71
C LYS A 133 -10.00 -5.84 -28.25
N SER A 134 -10.28 -6.82 -29.11
CA SER A 134 -9.90 -8.21 -28.84
C SER A 134 -8.38 -8.35 -28.89
N ILE A 135 -7.84 -9.07 -27.91
CA ILE A 135 -6.43 -9.46 -27.90
C ILE A 135 -6.24 -10.56 -28.95
N ASN A 136 -5.17 -10.45 -29.73
CA ASN A 136 -4.77 -11.47 -30.70
C ASN A 136 -3.27 -11.72 -30.55
N MET A 137 -2.88 -12.53 -29.57
CA MET A 137 -1.47 -12.81 -29.26
C MET A 137 -0.87 -13.80 -30.26
N ASP A 138 0.23 -13.44 -30.94
CA ASP A 138 0.89 -14.38 -31.85
C ASP A 138 1.47 -15.57 -31.07
N MET A 139 1.15 -16.78 -31.54
CA MET A 139 1.63 -18.03 -30.95
C MET A 139 3.15 -18.16 -31.05
N GLU A 140 3.76 -17.69 -32.16
CA GLU A 140 5.22 -17.76 -32.31
C GLU A 140 5.92 -16.78 -31.37
N ARG A 141 5.37 -15.57 -31.22
CA ARG A 141 5.85 -14.59 -30.24
C ARG A 141 5.72 -15.11 -28.81
N TYR A 142 4.59 -15.73 -28.46
CA TYR A 142 4.36 -16.28 -27.11
C TYR A 142 5.33 -17.41 -26.74
N LYS A 143 5.79 -18.21 -27.71
CA LYS A 143 6.78 -19.28 -27.48
C LYS A 143 8.17 -18.76 -27.07
N LEU A 144 8.45 -17.47 -27.28
CA LEU A 144 9.70 -16.86 -26.82
C LEU A 144 9.78 -16.78 -25.30
N LEU A 145 8.64 -16.81 -24.59
CA LEU A 145 8.62 -16.81 -23.14
C LEU A 145 9.17 -18.11 -22.57
N ASN A 146 10.24 -18.00 -21.77
CA ASN A 146 10.84 -19.13 -21.11
C ASN A 146 10.59 -19.07 -19.59
N PRO A 147 9.80 -19.99 -19.01
CA PRO A 147 9.72 -20.12 -17.56
C PRO A 147 11.07 -20.59 -17.01
N VAL A 148 11.68 -19.81 -16.13
CA VAL A 148 13.00 -20.09 -15.57
C VAL A 148 12.96 -20.31 -14.06
N SER A 149 13.90 -21.10 -13.56
CA SER A 149 14.22 -21.14 -12.14
C SER A 149 15.42 -20.24 -11.87
N TYR A 150 15.29 -19.31 -10.94
CA TYR A 150 16.37 -18.38 -10.60
C TYR A 150 16.49 -18.16 -9.09
N ARG A 151 17.53 -17.43 -8.71
CA ARG A 151 17.77 -16.97 -7.36
C ARG A 151 18.30 -15.55 -7.42
N TYR A 152 17.82 -14.68 -6.55
CA TYR A 152 18.40 -13.34 -6.42
C TYR A 152 19.84 -13.45 -5.93
N LYS A 153 20.72 -12.53 -6.36
CA LYS A 153 22.16 -12.53 -6.00
C LYS A 153 22.40 -12.61 -4.49
N ASN A 154 21.47 -12.07 -3.67
CA ASN A 154 21.53 -12.05 -2.20
C ASN A 154 20.46 -12.91 -1.50
N ASP A 155 19.82 -13.84 -2.21
CA ASP A 155 18.82 -14.76 -1.64
C ASP A 155 19.32 -16.21 -1.76
N PHE A 156 18.89 -17.10 -0.88
CA PHE A 156 19.19 -18.53 -0.95
C PHE A 156 18.03 -19.35 -1.53
N LYS A 157 16.82 -18.76 -1.62
CA LYS A 157 15.62 -19.45 -2.05
C LYS A 157 15.47 -19.41 -3.58
N THR A 158 15.35 -20.58 -4.19
CA THR A 158 15.00 -20.72 -5.60
C THR A 158 13.55 -20.25 -5.84
N LYS A 159 13.36 -19.49 -6.91
CA LYS A 159 12.07 -18.95 -7.38
C LYS A 159 11.82 -19.40 -8.82
N LEU A 160 10.55 -19.42 -9.23
CA LEU A 160 10.09 -19.84 -10.56
C LEU A 160 9.28 -18.71 -11.18
N GLU A 161 9.84 -18.02 -12.17
CA GLU A 161 9.19 -16.88 -12.81
C GLU A 161 9.65 -16.74 -14.28
N PHE A 162 9.27 -15.64 -14.94
CA PHE A 162 9.75 -15.24 -16.26
C PHE A 162 10.76 -14.11 -16.13
N ILE A 163 11.61 -13.93 -17.14
CA ILE A 163 12.51 -12.78 -17.24
C ILE A 163 11.75 -11.60 -17.86
N ALA A 164 11.89 -10.40 -17.26
CA ALA A 164 11.15 -9.22 -17.70
C ALA A 164 11.61 -8.72 -19.08
N GLN A 165 12.90 -8.85 -19.41
CA GLN A 165 13.46 -8.53 -20.73
C GLN A 165 12.85 -9.38 -21.84
N GLU A 166 12.65 -10.68 -21.62
CA GLU A 166 11.94 -11.57 -22.55
C GLU A 166 10.47 -11.14 -22.70
N MET A 167 9.82 -10.81 -21.58
CA MET A 167 8.43 -10.37 -21.58
C MET A 167 8.26 -9.06 -22.36
N LEU A 168 9.22 -8.13 -22.28
CA LEU A 168 9.20 -6.87 -23.02
C LEU A 168 9.17 -7.09 -24.54
N GLN A 169 9.88 -8.11 -25.02
CA GLN A 169 9.85 -8.50 -26.44
C GLN A 169 8.52 -9.14 -26.85
N VAL A 170 7.77 -9.73 -25.91
CA VAL A 170 6.52 -10.48 -26.18
C VAL A 170 5.24 -9.65 -25.98
N CYS A 171 5.16 -8.86 -24.91
CA CYS A 171 4.06 -7.93 -24.66
C CYS A 171 4.57 -6.85 -23.69
N GLU A 172 4.84 -5.67 -24.25
CA GLU A 172 5.36 -4.52 -23.53
C GLU A 172 4.40 -4.05 -22.42
N GLU A 173 3.10 -4.20 -22.64
CA GLU A 173 2.05 -3.77 -21.71
C GLU A 173 2.05 -4.59 -20.39
N ALA A 174 2.72 -5.74 -20.38
CA ALA A 174 2.88 -6.56 -19.17
C ALA A 174 4.14 -6.20 -18.37
N VAL A 175 4.95 -5.24 -18.83
CA VAL A 175 6.20 -4.82 -18.18
C VAL A 175 6.06 -3.40 -17.65
N SER A 176 6.36 -3.22 -16.37
CA SER A 176 6.48 -1.89 -15.76
C SER A 176 7.94 -1.47 -15.70
N MET A 177 8.20 -0.18 -15.86
CA MET A 177 9.54 0.38 -15.76
C MET A 177 9.58 1.36 -14.61
N THR A 178 10.59 1.23 -13.76
CA THR A 178 10.78 2.11 -12.59
C THR A 178 12.22 2.56 -12.52
N LEU A 179 12.42 3.84 -12.18
CA LEU A 179 13.77 4.40 -12.08
C LEU A 179 14.51 3.76 -10.89
N ASN A 180 15.73 3.30 -11.16
CA ASN A 180 16.65 2.74 -10.19
C ASN A 180 18.08 3.08 -10.64
N GLU A 181 18.57 4.27 -10.28
CA GLU A 181 19.87 4.81 -10.70
C GLU A 181 21.07 3.94 -10.27
N ASP A 182 20.89 3.09 -9.26
CA ASP A 182 21.92 2.17 -8.79
C ASP A 182 22.06 0.91 -9.67
N LEU A 183 21.07 0.65 -10.54
CA LEU A 183 21.04 -0.53 -11.40
C LEU A 183 21.80 -0.25 -12.71
N LYS A 184 22.97 -0.89 -12.83
CA LYS A 184 23.79 -0.83 -14.04
C LYS A 184 23.37 -1.88 -15.04
N ALA A 185 23.44 -1.55 -16.32
CA ALA A 185 23.31 -2.51 -17.40
C ALA A 185 24.44 -3.54 -17.33
N GLU A 186 24.07 -4.82 -17.32
CA GLU A 186 25.02 -5.94 -17.34
C GLU A 186 25.04 -6.61 -18.73
N GLN A 187 23.95 -6.49 -19.48
CA GLN A 187 23.76 -7.04 -20.83
C GLN A 187 23.26 -5.97 -21.80
N ASP A 188 23.38 -6.24 -23.11
CA ASP A 188 23.03 -5.30 -24.18
C ASP A 188 21.52 -4.94 -24.21
N ASP A 189 20.66 -5.80 -23.66
CA ASP A 189 19.21 -5.60 -23.57
C ASP A 189 18.77 -4.93 -22.26
N ASP A 190 19.69 -4.65 -21.35
CA ASP A 190 19.40 -3.93 -20.12
C ASP A 190 19.31 -2.42 -20.37
N ILE A 191 18.40 -1.77 -19.64
CA ILE A 191 18.25 -0.31 -19.65
C ILE A 191 18.91 0.24 -18.39
N GLU A 192 19.99 1.01 -18.56
CA GLU A 192 20.73 1.65 -17.46
C GLU A 192 19.79 2.50 -16.59
N GLY A 193 19.88 2.36 -15.28
CA GLY A 193 19.10 3.16 -14.34
C GLY A 193 17.61 2.81 -14.29
N VAL A 194 17.18 1.70 -14.89
CA VAL A 194 15.77 1.28 -14.94
C VAL A 194 15.61 -0.16 -14.49
N GLN A 195 14.75 -0.36 -13.49
CA GLN A 195 14.32 -1.67 -13.04
C GLN A 195 13.00 -2.05 -13.72
N LEU A 196 13.01 -3.20 -14.40
CA LEU A 196 11.84 -3.80 -15.01
C LEU A 196 11.06 -4.64 -13.98
N GLY A 197 9.75 -4.44 -13.94
CA GLY A 197 8.78 -5.22 -13.18
C GLY A 197 7.78 -5.91 -14.10
N MET A 198 7.11 -6.92 -13.59
CA MET A 198 6.19 -7.74 -14.39
C MET A 198 4.77 -7.71 -13.80
N ASP A 199 3.77 -7.46 -14.65
CA ASP A 199 2.36 -7.56 -14.28
C ASP A 199 1.81 -8.97 -14.59
N PHE A 200 1.76 -9.79 -13.55
CA PHE A 200 1.23 -11.15 -13.63
C PHE A 200 -0.28 -11.22 -13.93
N ASN A 201 -1.05 -10.16 -13.69
CA ASN A 201 -2.47 -10.14 -14.05
C ASN A 201 -2.62 -10.11 -15.57
N THR A 202 -1.86 -9.24 -16.24
CA THR A 202 -1.84 -9.14 -17.71
C THR A 202 -1.38 -10.45 -18.35
N ILE A 203 -0.34 -11.10 -17.81
CA ILE A 203 0.12 -12.43 -18.28
C ILE A 203 -1.00 -13.48 -18.19
N THR A 204 -1.81 -13.44 -17.13
CA THR A 204 -2.93 -14.37 -16.98
C THR A 204 -3.99 -14.18 -18.08
N VAL A 205 -4.23 -12.94 -18.53
CA VAL A 205 -5.13 -12.67 -19.65
C VAL A 205 -4.55 -13.18 -20.97
N LEU A 206 -3.25 -13.00 -21.20
CA LEU A 206 -2.57 -13.53 -22.40
C LEU A 206 -2.67 -15.06 -22.50
N LYS A 207 -2.49 -15.77 -21.36
CA LYS A 207 -2.67 -17.23 -21.29
C LYS A 207 -4.05 -17.66 -21.77
N VAL A 208 -5.11 -16.92 -21.43
CA VAL A 208 -6.48 -17.23 -21.86
C VAL A 208 -6.64 -17.13 -23.39
N ASP A 209 -6.04 -16.13 -24.04
CA ASP A 209 -6.08 -16.00 -25.51
C ASP A 209 -5.37 -17.17 -26.20
N ILE A 210 -4.17 -17.52 -25.73
CA ILE A 210 -3.38 -18.64 -26.26
C ILE A 210 -4.10 -19.97 -26.08
N ILE A 211 -4.70 -20.21 -24.90
CA ILE A 211 -5.47 -21.43 -24.64
C ILE A 211 -6.66 -21.54 -25.60
N LYS A 212 -7.39 -20.44 -25.85
CA LYS A 212 -8.49 -20.45 -26.84
C LYS A 212 -8.01 -20.82 -28.23
N LYS A 213 -6.85 -20.31 -28.65
CA LYS A 213 -6.24 -20.66 -29.95
C LYS A 213 -5.82 -22.12 -30.02
N LEU A 214 -5.28 -22.67 -28.94
CA LEU A 214 -4.95 -24.08 -28.84
C LEU A 214 -6.20 -24.96 -28.94
N ILE A 215 -7.26 -24.63 -28.21
CA ILE A 215 -8.55 -25.34 -28.29
C ILE A 215 -9.08 -25.34 -29.73
N ASN A 216 -9.15 -24.17 -30.37
CA ASN A 216 -9.61 -24.05 -31.76
C ASN A 216 -8.76 -24.87 -32.74
N ARG A 217 -7.45 -25.00 -32.49
CA ARG A 217 -6.55 -25.80 -33.32
C ARG A 217 -6.79 -27.30 -33.10
N ILE A 218 -7.03 -27.72 -31.86
CA ILE A 218 -7.36 -29.11 -31.51
C ILE A 218 -8.67 -29.51 -32.18
N GLU A 219 -9.74 -28.73 -32.07
CA GLU A 219 -11.04 -29.01 -32.70
C GLU A 219 -10.93 -29.13 -34.24
N LYS A 220 -10.10 -28.29 -34.86
CA LYS A 220 -9.81 -28.37 -36.30
C LYS A 220 -9.06 -29.66 -36.67
N LEU A 221 -8.12 -30.10 -35.83
CA LEU A 221 -7.39 -31.34 -36.05
C LEU A 221 -8.29 -32.56 -35.87
N GLU A 222 -9.11 -32.59 -34.83
CA GLU A 222 -10.08 -33.66 -34.55
C GLU A 222 -11.08 -33.82 -35.70
N SER A 223 -11.71 -32.74 -36.15
CA SER A 223 -12.63 -32.77 -37.29
C SER A 223 -11.98 -33.17 -38.62
N THR A 224 -10.66 -32.94 -38.77
CA THR A 224 -9.91 -33.40 -39.96
C THR A 224 -9.62 -34.89 -39.89
N ILE A 225 -9.38 -35.44 -38.71
CA ILE A 225 -9.17 -36.88 -38.48
C ILE A 225 -10.49 -37.63 -38.69
N GLU A 226 -11.60 -37.13 -38.15
CA GLU A 226 -12.93 -37.73 -38.34
C GLU A 226 -13.35 -37.83 -39.80
N LYS A 227 -13.00 -36.84 -40.63
CA LYS A 227 -13.28 -36.86 -42.08
C LYS A 227 -12.40 -37.82 -42.88
N LYS A 228 -11.29 -38.30 -42.29
CA LYS A 228 -10.35 -39.22 -42.94
C LYS A 228 -10.61 -40.69 -42.61
N ASN A 229 -11.43 -40.96 -41.59
CA ASN A 229 -11.95 -42.29 -41.25
C ASN A 229 -13.33 -42.50 -41.87
#